data_AF-A0A7C9ECG5-F1
#
_entry.id   AF-A0A7C9ECG5-F1
#
_cell.length_a   1.000
_cell.length_b   1.000
_cell.length_c   1.000
_cell.angle_alpha   90.00
_cell.angle_beta   90.00
_cell.angle_gamma   90.00
#
_symmetry.space_group_name_H-M   'P 1'
#
loop_
_entity.id
_entity.type
_entity.pdbx_description
1 polymer ?
#
loop_
_entity_poly.entity_id
_entity_poly.type
_entity_poly.pdbx_seq_one_letter_code
_entity_poly.pdbx_strand_id
1 'polypeptide(L)'
;MTVVGADAAYDKPFTTNVIVIGPGQTTNVLVTADQPPGRYYMAATAYASAPGVPFDNTTTTAILEYRSAACGAGTGGFLRPILPQLPAWNDTNTAQQFMAQFRGLPNNKGSVPLPIYEDLFVTVGLVTI
;
A
#
# COMPACT_ATOMS: atom_id res chain seq x y z
N MET A 1 -9.21 -1.27 3.14
CA MET A 1 -9.10 -0.80 1.74
C MET A 1 -9.03 -2.00 0.81
N THR A 2 -9.39 -1.89 -0.47
CA THR A 2 -9.36 -3.03 -1.41
C THR A 2 -8.46 -2.73 -2.60
N VAL A 3 -7.39 -3.50 -2.77
CA VAL A 3 -6.51 -3.42 -3.94
C VAL A 3 -7.19 -4.10 -5.11
N VAL A 4 -7.16 -3.46 -6.28
CA VAL A 4 -7.80 -3.98 -7.52
C VAL A 4 -6.85 -4.09 -8.70
N GLY A 5 -5.64 -3.54 -8.58
CA GLY A 5 -4.62 -3.64 -9.60
C GLY A 5 -3.31 -2.99 -9.19
N ALA A 6 -2.25 -3.35 -9.89
CA ALA A 6 -0.90 -2.80 -9.76
C ALA A 6 -0.23 -2.72 -11.14
N ASP A 7 0.64 -1.72 -11.31
CA ASP A 7 1.47 -1.54 -12.51
C ASP A 7 0.71 -1.67 -13.84
N ALA A 8 -0.43 -0.96 -13.91
CA ALA A 8 -1.36 -0.95 -15.04
C ALA A 8 -2.04 -2.30 -15.38
N ALA A 9 -1.91 -3.30 -14.53
CA ALA A 9 -2.61 -4.58 -14.64
C ALA A 9 -3.71 -4.70 -13.56
N TYR A 10 -4.79 -5.39 -13.90
CA TYR A 10 -5.84 -5.74 -12.94
C TYR A 10 -5.47 -7.02 -12.21
N ASP A 11 -5.65 -6.99 -10.90
CA ASP A 11 -5.42 -8.11 -10.01
C ASP A 11 -6.74 -8.65 -9.48
N LYS A 12 -6.71 -9.89 -8.98
CA LYS A 12 -7.81 -10.40 -8.17
C LYS A 12 -7.93 -9.51 -6.93
N PRO A 13 -9.11 -8.90 -6.68
CA PRO A 13 -9.24 -7.98 -5.56
C PRO A 13 -8.95 -8.63 -4.21
N PHE A 14 -8.24 -7.92 -3.34
CA PHE A 14 -7.99 -8.32 -1.96
C PHE A 14 -8.03 -7.13 -1.00
N THR A 15 -8.47 -7.38 0.22
CA THR A 15 -8.63 -6.34 1.25
C THR A 15 -7.40 -6.27 2.15
N THR A 16 -6.92 -5.06 2.41
CA THR A 16 -5.79 -4.79 3.29
C THR A 16 -5.94 -3.44 4.00
N ASN A 17 -5.23 -3.28 5.11
CA ASN A 17 -5.10 -2.02 5.86
C ASN A 17 -3.75 -1.33 5.63
N VAL A 18 -2.78 -2.04 5.03
CA VAL A 18 -1.45 -1.54 4.73
C VAL A 18 -1.16 -1.78 3.26
N ILE A 19 -0.56 -0.79 2.61
CA ILE A 19 -0.07 -0.87 1.23
C ILE A 19 1.44 -0.71 1.29
N VAL A 20 2.17 -1.57 0.59
CA VAL A 20 3.62 -1.46 0.43
C VAL A 20 3.90 -1.20 -1.04
N ILE A 21 4.61 -0.11 -1.33
CA ILE A 21 4.88 0.33 -2.70
C ILE A 21 6.35 0.69 -2.84
N GLY A 22 6.99 0.17 -3.88
CA GLY A 22 8.37 0.52 -4.25
C GLY A 22 8.44 1.76 -5.14
N PRO A 23 9.63 2.38 -5.28
CA PRO A 23 9.83 3.46 -6.25
C PRO A 23 9.46 3.01 -7.67
N GLY A 24 8.66 3.81 -8.36
CA GLY A 24 8.21 3.54 -9.73
C GLY A 24 7.05 2.55 -9.86
N GLN A 25 6.62 1.91 -8.77
CA GLN A 25 5.42 1.09 -8.76
C GLN A 25 4.15 1.94 -8.62
N THR A 26 3.02 1.38 -9.02
CA THR A 26 1.69 1.98 -8.86
C THR A 26 0.71 0.94 -8.32
N THR A 27 -0.22 1.36 -7.47
CA THR A 27 -1.28 0.48 -6.94
C THR A 27 -2.61 1.20 -6.95
N ASN A 28 -3.63 0.55 -7.50
CA ASN A 28 -5.00 1.06 -7.54
C ASN A 28 -5.80 0.46 -6.39
N VAL A 29 -6.35 1.33 -5.55
CA VAL A 29 -7.03 0.94 -4.31
C VAL A 29 -8.39 1.63 -4.20
N LEU A 30 -9.41 0.83 -3.90
CA LEU A 30 -10.73 1.30 -3.54
C LEU A 30 -10.79 1.54 -2.02
N VAL A 31 -11.18 2.75 -1.65
CA VAL A 31 -11.41 3.15 -0.26
C VAL A 31 -12.91 3.34 -0.06
N THR A 32 -13.49 2.51 0.81
CA THR A 32 -14.88 2.67 1.25
C THR A 32 -14.92 3.65 2.42
N ALA A 33 -15.63 4.77 2.26
CA ALA A 33 -15.80 5.78 3.29
C ALA A 33 -17.05 5.49 4.16
N ASP A 34 -17.01 4.38 4.91
CA ASP A 34 -18.12 3.90 5.76
C ASP A 34 -18.04 4.32 7.23
N GLN A 35 -16.97 5.04 7.61
CA GLN A 35 -16.79 5.56 8.96
C GLN A 35 -17.66 6.80 9.24
N PRO A 36 -17.91 7.14 10.53
CA PRO A 36 -18.63 8.35 10.90
C PRO A 36 -18.03 9.60 10.22
N PRO A 37 -18.86 10.55 9.75
CA PRO A 37 -18.35 11.78 9.14
C PRO A 37 -17.33 12.50 10.03
N GLY A 38 -16.11 12.66 9.52
CA GLY A 38 -15.01 13.27 10.28
C GLY A 38 -13.75 13.47 9.46
N ARG A 39 -12.64 13.64 10.16
CA ARG A 39 -11.28 13.71 9.61
C ARG A 39 -10.52 12.46 10.03
N TYR A 40 -9.76 11.89 9.10
CA TYR A 40 -8.96 10.68 9.30
C TYR A 40 -7.56 10.90 8.75
N TYR A 41 -6.54 10.44 9.49
CA TYR A 41 -5.17 10.46 8.97
C TYR A 41 -4.93 9.30 8.02
N MET A 42 -4.34 9.61 6.87
CA MET A 42 -3.56 8.67 6.07
C MET A 42 -2.11 8.92 6.40
N ALA A 43 -1.34 7.87 6.68
CA ALA A 43 0.06 8.01 7.04
C ALA A 43 0.91 7.00 6.26
N ALA A 44 2.12 7.40 5.93
CA ALA A 44 3.11 6.54 5.28
C ALA A 44 4.48 6.73 5.92
N THR A 45 5.24 5.65 5.95
CA THR A 45 6.60 5.58 6.48
C THR A 45 7.46 4.75 5.53
N ALA A 46 8.76 4.99 5.52
CA ALA A 46 9.69 4.18 4.76
C ALA A 46 9.76 2.74 5.33
N TYR A 47 9.84 1.76 4.43
CA TYR A 47 10.21 0.38 4.76
C TYR A 47 11.68 0.18 4.41
N ALA A 48 12.48 -0.23 5.39
CA ALA A 48 13.90 -0.52 5.23
C ALA A 48 14.28 -1.77 6.02
N SER A 49 14.85 -2.78 5.36
CA SER A 49 15.30 -4.03 5.99
C SER A 49 16.80 -4.30 5.82
N ALA A 50 17.49 -3.52 4.99
CA ALA A 50 18.92 -3.65 4.76
C ALA A 50 19.71 -3.12 5.97
N PRO A 51 20.53 -3.96 6.64
CA PRO A 51 21.33 -3.52 7.77
C PRO A 51 22.35 -2.45 7.35
N GLY A 52 22.46 -1.37 8.14
CA GLY A 52 23.49 -0.36 7.95
C GLY A 52 23.29 0.59 6.77
N VAL A 53 22.15 0.53 6.07
CA VAL A 53 21.78 1.48 5.02
C VAL A 53 20.99 2.64 5.63
N PRO A 54 21.48 3.89 5.55
CA PRO A 54 20.74 5.05 6.00
C PRO A 54 19.45 5.23 5.20
N PHE A 55 18.38 5.67 5.85
CA PHE A 55 17.12 6.01 5.23
C PHE A 55 16.40 7.11 6.03
N ASP A 56 15.45 7.78 5.40
CA ASP A 56 14.58 8.73 6.09
C ASP A 56 13.49 7.98 6.87
N ASN A 57 13.56 8.05 8.21
CA ASN A 57 12.61 7.42 9.12
C ASN A 57 11.49 8.38 9.58
N THR A 58 11.22 9.43 8.81
CA THR A 58 10.09 10.31 9.07
C THR A 58 8.77 9.71 8.59
N THR A 59 7.68 10.12 9.24
CA THR A 59 6.32 9.74 8.85
C THR A 59 5.69 10.91 8.09
N THR A 60 5.20 10.65 6.89
CA THR A 60 4.36 11.60 6.15
C THR A 60 2.89 11.34 6.44
N THR A 61 2.08 12.40 6.48
CA THR A 61 0.65 12.32 6.80
C THR A 61 -0.19 13.16 5.86
N ALA A 62 -1.39 12.69 5.55
CA ALA A 62 -2.43 13.41 4.84
C ALA A 62 -3.77 13.28 5.59
N ILE A 63 -4.71 14.19 5.33
CA ILE A 63 -6.03 14.20 5.97
C ILE A 63 -7.08 13.82 4.94
N LEU A 64 -7.82 12.76 5.22
CA LEU A 64 -9.07 12.42 4.54
C LEU A 64 -10.23 13.06 5.31
N GLU A 65 -10.95 13.98 4.67
CA GLU A 65 -12.07 14.70 5.27
C GLU A 65 -13.39 14.35 4.57
N TYR A 66 -14.41 13.97 5.35
CA TYR A 66 -15.75 13.77 4.84
C TYR A 66 -16.41 15.13 4.52
N ARG A 67 -17.04 15.26 3.36
CA ARG A 67 -17.74 16.51 2.98
C ARG A 67 -18.85 16.90 3.97
N SER A 68 -19.59 15.92 4.48
CA SER A 68 -20.63 16.15 5.50
C SER A 68 -20.05 16.59 6.84
N ALA A 69 -18.76 16.32 7.10
CA ALA A 69 -18.07 16.90 8.25
C ALA A 69 -18.04 18.43 8.10
N ALA A 70 -17.55 18.95 6.97
CA ALA A 70 -17.44 20.39 6.72
C ALA A 70 -18.77 21.18 6.86
N CYS A 71 -19.91 20.58 6.50
CA CYS A 71 -21.24 21.21 6.58
C CYS A 71 -21.93 21.09 7.94
N GLY A 72 -21.41 20.26 8.86
CA GLY A 72 -21.97 20.03 10.20
C GLY A 72 -21.42 20.97 11.29
N ALA A 73 -20.60 21.96 10.93
CA ALA A 73 -19.92 22.88 11.85
C ALA A 73 -20.86 23.87 12.59
N GLY A 74 -22.12 23.50 12.81
CA GLY A 74 -23.07 24.23 13.64
C GLY A 74 -22.82 24.08 15.14
N THR A 75 -22.13 23.05 15.62
CA THR A 75 -21.76 22.90 17.04
C THR A 75 -20.63 21.87 17.23
N GLY A 76 -19.43 22.31 17.62
CA GLY A 76 -18.32 21.44 18.03
C GLY A 76 -17.30 21.17 16.94
N GLY A 77 -16.11 21.77 17.06
CA GLY A 77 -15.00 21.57 16.13
C GLY A 77 -14.60 20.10 16.00
N PHE A 78 -14.16 19.69 14.81
CA PHE A 78 -13.69 18.32 14.58
C PHE A 78 -12.62 17.96 15.62
N LEU A 79 -12.80 16.81 16.27
CA LEU A 79 -11.75 16.20 17.07
C LEU A 79 -10.52 16.02 16.18
N ARG A 80 -9.33 16.27 16.74
CA ARG A 80 -8.08 16.05 16.01
C ARG A 80 -8.04 14.59 15.55
N PRO A 81 -7.82 14.31 14.26
CA PRO A 81 -7.73 12.94 13.78
C PRO A 81 -6.64 12.18 14.55
N ILE A 82 -6.89 10.90 14.82
CA ILE A 82 -5.94 10.03 15.51
C ILE A 82 -5.05 9.38 14.45
N LEU A 83 -3.73 9.35 14.70
CA LEU A 83 -2.80 8.70 13.79
C LEU A 83 -3.06 7.18 13.82
N PRO A 84 -3.18 6.51 12.66
CA PRO A 84 -3.34 5.06 12.63
C PRO A 84 -2.08 4.36 13.15
N GLN A 85 -2.23 3.13 13.62
CA GLN A 85 -1.09 2.30 13.98
C GLN A 85 -0.31 1.92 12.72
N LEU A 86 0.91 2.42 12.59
CA LEU A 86 1.82 2.09 11.51
C LEU A 86 2.65 0.84 11.87
N PRO A 87 2.96 -0.03 10.88
CA PRO A 87 3.96 -1.07 11.05
C PRO A 87 5.32 -0.46 11.41
N ALA A 88 6.18 -1.25 12.06
CA ALA A 88 7.57 -0.86 12.24
C ALA A 88 8.26 -0.71 10.87
N TRP A 89 9.22 0.21 10.75
CA TRP A 89 9.96 0.47 9.52
C TRP A 89 10.68 -0.77 8.96
N ASN A 90 10.96 -1.76 9.81
CA ASN A 90 11.62 -3.03 9.48
C ASN A 90 10.67 -4.24 9.50
N ASP A 91 9.35 -4.04 9.46
CA ASP A 91 8.38 -5.14 9.47
C ASP A 91 8.31 -5.86 8.11
N THR A 92 9.29 -6.72 7.89
CA THR A 92 9.37 -7.54 6.67
C THR A 92 8.20 -8.51 6.54
N ASN A 93 7.61 -8.96 7.64
CA ASN A 93 6.49 -9.90 7.60
C ASN A 93 5.26 -9.23 6.98
N THR A 94 4.91 -8.02 7.43
CA THR A 94 3.80 -7.25 6.85
C THR A 94 4.04 -6.95 5.37
N ALA A 95 5.28 -6.57 5.00
CA ALA A 95 5.64 -6.31 3.61
C ALA A 95 5.52 -7.57 2.72
N GLN A 96 6.04 -8.70 3.17
CA GLN A 96 5.93 -9.97 2.45
C GLN A 96 4.49 -10.45 2.34
N GLN A 97 3.70 -10.31 3.40
CA GLN A 97 2.28 -10.69 3.39
C GLN A 97 1.49 -9.88 2.37
N PHE A 98 1.73 -8.56 2.28
CA PHE A 98 1.11 -7.72 1.26
C PHE A 98 1.48 -8.18 -0.15
N MET A 99 2.76 -8.37 -0.43
CA MET A 99 3.23 -8.83 -1.75
C MET A 99 2.67 -10.23 -2.09
N ALA A 100 2.54 -11.10 -1.09
CA ALA A 100 1.95 -12.42 -1.23
C ALA A 100 0.43 -12.43 -1.42
N GLN A 101 -0.27 -11.29 -1.41
CA GLN A 101 -1.69 -11.21 -1.77
C GLN A 101 -1.95 -11.07 -3.27
N PHE A 102 -0.98 -10.57 -4.04
CA PHE A 102 -1.17 -10.35 -5.47
C PHE A 102 -1.45 -11.68 -6.19
N ARG A 103 -2.55 -11.70 -6.95
CA ARG A 103 -2.98 -12.86 -7.74
C ARG A 103 -3.53 -12.35 -9.06
N GLY A 104 -3.23 -13.06 -10.14
CA GLY A 104 -3.86 -12.81 -11.44
C GLY A 104 -5.37 -13.05 -11.41
N LEU A 105 -6.07 -12.50 -12.39
CA LEU A 105 -7.51 -12.63 -12.52
C LEU A 105 -7.96 -14.10 -12.66
N PRO A 106 -9.07 -14.52 -12.03
CA PRO A 106 -9.50 -15.93 -11.98
C PRO A 106 -9.70 -16.60 -13.36
N ASN A 107 -10.08 -15.81 -14.35
CA ASN A 107 -10.39 -16.28 -15.70
C ASN A 107 -9.17 -16.26 -16.63
N ASN A 108 -8.05 -15.70 -16.17
CA ASN A 108 -6.82 -15.58 -16.93
C ASN A 108 -5.82 -16.63 -16.43
N LYS A 109 -6.19 -17.92 -16.55
CA LYS A 109 -5.25 -19.03 -16.42
C LYS A 109 -4.35 -19.01 -17.65
N GLY A 110 -3.42 -18.06 -17.69
CA GLY A 110 -2.42 -18.00 -18.74
C GLY A 110 -1.74 -19.36 -18.83
N SER A 111 -1.75 -19.95 -20.02
CA SER A 111 -0.95 -21.13 -20.31
C SER A 111 0.51 -20.73 -20.12
N VAL A 112 1.07 -21.05 -18.95
CA VAL A 112 2.51 -20.91 -18.72
C VAL A 112 3.18 -21.94 -19.65
N PRO A 113 4.04 -21.51 -20.59
CA PRO A 113 4.76 -22.44 -21.44
C PRO A 113 5.59 -23.37 -20.56
N LEU A 114 5.26 -24.66 -20.58
CA LEU A 114 5.93 -25.69 -19.78
C LEU A 114 7.32 -26.08 -20.31
N PRO A 115 7.60 -26.07 -21.63
CA PRO A 115 8.94 -26.36 -22.10
C PRO A 115 9.80 -25.09 -22.03
N ILE A 116 10.79 -25.12 -21.14
CA ILE A 116 11.81 -24.07 -20.99
C ILE A 116 12.95 -24.42 -21.94
N TYR A 117 13.25 -23.54 -22.89
CA TYR A 117 14.36 -23.69 -23.85
C TYR A 117 15.48 -22.67 -23.65
N GLU A 118 15.35 -21.80 -22.64
CA GLU A 118 16.28 -20.69 -22.41
C GLU A 118 16.83 -20.72 -20.98
N ASP A 119 18.15 -20.52 -20.86
CA ASP A 119 18.82 -20.32 -19.58
C ASP A 119 18.90 -18.82 -19.28
N LEU A 120 18.14 -18.36 -18.28
CA LEU A 120 18.16 -16.97 -17.84
C LEU A 120 19.16 -16.77 -16.71
N PHE A 121 20.10 -15.83 -16.88
CA PHE A 121 20.95 -15.35 -15.80
C PHE A 121 20.43 -13.98 -15.31
N VAL A 122 19.99 -13.91 -14.06
CA VAL A 122 19.48 -12.68 -13.45
C VAL A 122 20.51 -12.17 -12.43
N THR A 123 20.95 -10.93 -12.61
CA THR A 123 21.77 -10.22 -11.62
C THR A 123 20.92 -9.15 -10.94
N VAL A 124 20.88 -9.16 -9.61
CA VAL A 124 20.17 -8.15 -8.81
C VAL A 124 21.22 -7.29 -8.10
N GLY A 125 21.20 -5.99 -8.36
CA GLY A 125 22.08 -5.00 -7.71
C GLY A 125 21.27 -4.07 -6.81
N LEU A 126 21.79 -3.77 -5.62
CA LEU A 126 21.21 -2.76 -4.73
C LEU A 126 21.78 -1.38 -5.11
N VAL A 127 20.93 -0.47 -5.57
CA VAL A 127 21.32 0.95 -5.72
C VAL A 127 21.07 1.67 -4.41
N THR A 128 22.09 2.37 -3.93
CA THR A 128 21.98 3.37 -2.86
C THR A 128 22.08 4.75 -3.51
N ILE A 129 21.12 5.63 -3.22
CA ILE A 129 21.11 7.04 -3.64
C ILE A 129 21.46 7.95 -2.46
#